data_AF-A0A059E954-F1
#
_entry.id   AF-A0A059E954-F1
#
_cell.length_a   1.000
_cell.length_b   1.000
_cell.length_c   1.000
_cell.angle_alpha   90.00
_cell.angle_beta   90.00
_cell.angle_gamma   90.00
#
_symmetry.space_group_name_H-M   'P 1'
#
loop_
_entity.id
_entity.type
_entity.pdbx_description
1 polymer ?
#
loop_
_entity_poly.entity_id
_entity_poly.type
_entity_poly.pdbx_seq_one_letter_code
_entity_poly.pdbx_strand_id
1 'polypeptide(L)'
;MNDVTSQVVSMVLRADDGEVRLLKDEEHLLLQAALNDWGGEVESSDVRAAFQQLMDAEQLSDQAIGAAGLAMLEYRDANDASLVWNGGCSTVVDYVNQASARDLDEPMLLLWKGQCLRKRGDALLAYRAFSEAAHLILADPEDITLEQEQMAHHGVGTTLVALAAQRQLPEGRLYEEALQEALSELRTAARIRAERGATQVGVAYTEENIGFIHILDEDWPAALDHTKRIDDILPLAWNLTVRHIAARENGIALRQAGASREALENMETIQDETAMVLSLMECNQIDKPELQRLLPSRFESVLESLSAHCALEAERS
;
A
#
# COMPACT_ATOMS: atom_id res chain seq x y z
N MET A 1 10.70 9.56 -11.31
CA MET A 1 9.35 9.96 -11.76
C MET A 1 8.39 9.24 -10.83
N ASN A 2 7.55 9.95 -10.06
CA ASN A 2 6.34 9.28 -9.57
C ASN A 2 5.29 9.50 -10.68
N ASP A 3 5.14 8.46 -11.47
CA ASP A 3 4.42 8.35 -12.74
C ASP A 3 2.97 8.87 -12.63
N VAL A 4 2.37 8.69 -11.46
CA VAL A 4 1.00 9.01 -11.06
C VAL A 4 0.53 10.45 -11.27
N THR A 5 1.33 11.48 -10.99
CA THR A 5 0.85 12.88 -11.05
C THR A 5 0.96 13.48 -12.45
N SER A 6 2.03 13.16 -13.16
CA SER A 6 2.15 13.46 -14.59
C SER A 6 0.96 12.89 -15.37
N GLN A 7 0.48 11.71 -14.95
CA GLN A 7 -0.67 11.03 -15.55
C GLN A 7 -1.98 11.79 -15.32
N VAL A 8 -2.32 12.25 -14.10
CA VAL A 8 -3.57 12.98 -13.83
C VAL A 8 -3.61 14.33 -14.57
N VAL A 9 -2.51 15.09 -14.55
CA VAL A 9 -2.43 16.37 -15.30
C VAL A 9 -2.49 16.12 -16.80
N SER A 10 -1.83 15.06 -17.29
CA SER A 10 -1.93 14.64 -18.71
C SER A 10 -3.33 14.11 -19.07
N MET A 11 -4.08 13.51 -18.14
CA MET A 11 -5.47 13.09 -18.36
C MET A 11 -6.39 14.31 -18.49
N VAL A 12 -6.25 15.30 -17.61
CA VAL A 12 -7.02 16.55 -17.68
C VAL A 12 -6.73 17.33 -18.97
N LEU A 13 -5.45 17.43 -19.37
CA LEU A 13 -5.06 18.08 -20.63
C LEU A 13 -5.54 17.32 -21.87
N ARG A 14 -5.59 15.97 -21.82
CA ARG A 14 -6.10 15.16 -22.94
C ARG A 14 -7.63 15.22 -23.07
N ALA A 15 -8.35 15.24 -21.94
CA ALA A 15 -9.79 15.44 -21.94
C ALA A 15 -10.18 16.83 -22.51
N ASP A 16 -9.29 17.81 -22.37
CA ASP A 16 -9.46 19.15 -22.93
C ASP A 16 -9.20 19.27 -24.45
N ASP A 17 -8.43 18.34 -25.05
CA ASP A 17 -8.05 18.35 -26.48
C ASP A 17 -9.16 17.84 -27.45
N GLY A 18 -10.39 17.64 -26.95
CA GLY A 18 -11.57 17.21 -27.73
C GLY A 18 -12.27 18.34 -28.51
N GLU A 19 -13.38 18.02 -29.22
CA GLU A 19 -14.19 19.02 -29.94
C GLU A 19 -14.84 20.08 -29.03
N VAL A 20 -14.93 19.78 -27.72
CA VAL A 20 -15.36 20.69 -26.66
C VAL A 20 -14.18 20.85 -25.71
N ARG A 21 -13.60 22.05 -25.65
CA ARG A 21 -12.59 22.40 -24.65
C ARG A 21 -13.25 22.49 -23.28
N LEU A 22 -12.68 21.74 -22.32
CA LEU A 22 -13.08 21.69 -20.92
C LEU A 22 -12.45 22.83 -20.12
N LEU A 23 -11.32 23.37 -20.60
CA LEU A 23 -10.54 24.43 -19.98
C LEU A 23 -10.54 25.69 -20.86
N LYS A 24 -10.51 26.85 -20.22
CA LYS A 24 -10.12 28.10 -20.89
C LYS A 24 -8.63 28.04 -21.22
N ASP A 25 -8.21 28.80 -22.24
CA ASP A 25 -6.81 28.87 -22.68
C ASP A 25 -5.83 29.15 -21.51
N GLU A 26 -6.23 29.99 -20.55
CA GLU A 26 -5.42 30.34 -19.38
C GLU A 26 -5.32 29.16 -18.38
N GLU A 27 -6.39 28.38 -18.21
CA GLU A 27 -6.44 27.20 -17.33
C GLU A 27 -5.63 26.04 -17.95
N HIS A 28 -5.70 25.87 -19.26
CA HIS A 28 -4.86 24.93 -20.03
C HIS A 28 -3.38 25.29 -19.90
N LEU A 29 -3.03 26.56 -20.12
CA LEU A 29 -1.65 27.02 -20.01
C LEU A 29 -1.09 26.87 -18.58
N LEU A 30 -1.93 27.03 -17.55
CA LEU A 30 -1.56 26.78 -16.15
C LEU A 30 -1.31 25.30 -15.86
N LEU A 31 -2.15 24.40 -16.35
CA LEU A 31 -1.97 22.95 -16.18
C LEU A 31 -0.78 22.42 -16.99
N GLN A 32 -0.55 22.95 -18.19
CA GLN A 32 0.62 22.65 -19.00
C GLN A 32 1.90 23.22 -18.38
N ALA A 33 1.85 24.42 -17.79
CA ALA A 33 2.95 24.98 -17.02
C ALA A 33 3.24 24.14 -15.79
N ALA A 34 2.21 23.72 -15.04
CA ALA A 34 2.35 22.77 -13.94
C ALA A 34 3.00 21.48 -14.43
N LEU A 35 2.55 20.84 -15.51
CA LEU A 35 3.20 19.63 -16.05
C LEU A 35 4.70 19.84 -16.37
N ASN A 36 5.05 21.01 -16.92
CA ASN A 36 6.43 21.38 -17.27
C ASN A 36 7.32 21.72 -16.06
N ASP A 37 6.73 22.24 -14.99
CA ASP A 37 7.39 22.66 -13.74
C ASP A 37 7.74 21.48 -12.82
N TRP A 38 7.10 20.33 -13.01
CA TRP A 38 7.35 19.12 -12.22
C TRP A 38 8.71 18.45 -12.51
N GLY A 39 9.46 18.96 -13.49
CA GLY A 39 10.88 18.66 -13.67
C GLY A 39 11.82 19.38 -12.69
N GLY A 40 11.35 20.35 -11.89
CA GLY A 40 12.19 21.05 -10.92
C GLY A 40 11.45 22.06 -10.04
N GLU A 41 11.73 21.99 -8.73
CA GLU A 41 11.63 23.04 -7.70
C GLU A 41 10.72 24.25 -8.00
N VAL A 42 9.40 24.07 -7.92
CA VAL A 42 8.52 25.16 -7.49
C VAL A 42 7.61 24.65 -6.39
N GLU A 43 7.76 25.29 -5.23
CA GLU A 43 6.94 25.04 -4.06
C GLU A 43 5.45 25.31 -4.35
N SER A 44 4.64 24.48 -3.72
CA SER A 44 3.23 24.18 -3.99
C SER A 44 2.23 25.33 -3.88
N SER A 45 2.64 26.55 -3.52
CA SER A 45 1.69 27.60 -3.10
C SER A 45 0.80 28.13 -4.23
N ASP A 46 1.36 28.43 -5.41
CA ASP A 46 0.58 28.94 -6.55
C ASP A 46 -0.30 27.85 -7.18
N VAL A 47 0.22 26.62 -7.31
CA VAL A 47 -0.53 25.46 -7.80
C VAL A 47 -1.67 25.11 -6.84
N ARG A 48 -1.41 25.13 -5.53
CA ARG A 48 -2.43 24.92 -4.50
C ARG A 48 -3.50 26.02 -4.53
N ALA A 49 -3.09 27.28 -4.71
CA ALA A 49 -4.02 28.39 -4.83
C ALA A 49 -4.92 28.26 -6.08
N ALA A 50 -4.37 27.78 -7.20
CA ALA A 50 -5.15 27.50 -8.41
C ALA A 50 -6.19 26.39 -8.19
N PHE A 51 -5.82 25.27 -7.58
CA PHE A 51 -6.79 24.23 -7.25
C PHE A 51 -7.82 24.69 -6.21
N GLN A 52 -7.44 25.55 -5.27
CA GLN A 52 -8.38 26.17 -4.35
C GLN A 52 -9.38 27.08 -5.07
N GLN A 53 -8.94 27.87 -6.06
CA GLN A 53 -9.84 28.67 -6.89
C GLN A 53 -10.85 27.82 -7.66
N LEU A 54 -10.41 26.67 -8.20
CA LEU A 54 -11.30 25.70 -8.84
C LEU A 54 -12.28 25.08 -7.82
N MET A 55 -11.81 24.76 -6.61
CA MET A 55 -12.64 24.26 -5.51
C MET A 55 -13.72 25.26 -5.08
N ASP A 56 -13.45 26.55 -5.22
CA ASP A 56 -14.36 27.65 -4.90
C ASP A 56 -15.18 28.14 -6.12
N ALA A 57 -15.05 27.50 -7.28
CA ALA A 57 -15.74 27.87 -8.52
C ALA A 57 -17.25 27.56 -8.46
N GLU A 58 -18.04 28.15 -9.37
CA GLU A 58 -19.48 27.94 -9.42
C GLU A 58 -19.88 26.56 -9.99
N GLN A 59 -19.10 26.01 -10.93
CA GLN A 59 -19.44 24.75 -11.58
C GLN A 59 -18.98 23.55 -10.76
N LEU A 60 -19.85 22.53 -10.64
CA LEU A 60 -19.52 21.30 -9.89
C LEU A 60 -18.33 20.54 -10.49
N SER A 61 -18.20 20.54 -11.82
CA SER A 61 -17.06 19.95 -12.53
C SER A 61 -15.74 20.61 -12.14
N ASP A 62 -15.70 21.93 -12.09
CA ASP A 62 -14.51 22.69 -11.71
C ASP A 62 -14.14 22.42 -10.24
N GLN A 63 -15.15 22.37 -9.37
CA GLN A 63 -14.93 22.00 -7.97
C GLN A 63 -14.39 20.57 -7.82
N ALA A 64 -14.85 19.62 -8.66
CA ALA A 64 -14.35 18.24 -8.65
C ALA A 64 -12.86 18.19 -9.02
N ILE A 65 -12.46 18.94 -10.05
CA ILE A 65 -11.06 19.06 -10.49
C ILE A 65 -10.21 19.73 -9.41
N GLY A 66 -10.71 20.81 -8.78
CA GLY A 66 -10.05 21.44 -7.64
C GLY A 66 -9.79 20.47 -6.49
N ALA A 67 -10.81 19.69 -6.11
CA ALA A 67 -10.69 18.66 -5.08
C ALA A 67 -9.65 17.59 -5.46
N ALA A 68 -9.70 17.07 -6.68
CA ALA A 68 -8.76 16.06 -7.17
C ALA A 68 -7.30 16.57 -7.16
N GLY A 69 -7.08 17.81 -7.60
CA GLY A 69 -5.76 18.45 -7.57
C GLY A 69 -5.24 18.70 -6.16
N LEU A 70 -6.10 19.11 -5.23
CA LEU A 70 -5.73 19.23 -3.81
C LEU A 70 -5.42 17.87 -3.18
N ALA A 71 -6.20 16.82 -3.48
CA ALA A 71 -5.90 15.45 -3.03
C ALA A 71 -4.52 14.98 -3.49
N MET A 72 -4.18 15.25 -4.75
CA MET A 72 -2.89 14.93 -5.35
C MET A 72 -1.73 15.65 -4.64
N LEU A 73 -1.87 16.95 -4.36
CA LEU A 73 -0.85 17.71 -3.63
C LEU A 73 -0.65 17.15 -2.22
N GLU A 74 -1.74 16.92 -1.49
CA GLU A 74 -1.68 16.31 -0.15
C GLU A 74 -1.04 14.92 -0.18
N TYR A 75 -1.36 14.09 -1.18
CA TYR A 75 -0.80 12.75 -1.31
C TYR A 75 0.68 12.76 -1.74
N ARG A 76 1.13 13.77 -2.49
CA ARG A 76 2.57 13.91 -2.79
C ARG A 76 3.34 14.32 -1.55
N ASP A 77 2.86 15.38 -0.88
CA ASP A 77 3.48 15.89 0.35
C ASP A 77 3.51 14.78 1.43
N ALA A 78 2.50 13.90 1.43
CA ALA A 78 2.47 12.66 2.20
C ALA A 78 3.59 11.68 1.89
N ASN A 79 3.73 11.36 0.60
CA ASN A 79 4.59 10.30 0.10
C ASN A 79 6.08 10.65 0.27
N ASP A 80 6.41 11.94 0.15
CA ASP A 80 7.77 12.44 0.41
C ASP A 80 8.14 12.34 1.92
N ALA A 81 7.14 12.20 2.80
CA ALA A 81 7.29 12.19 4.26
C ALA A 81 7.27 10.78 4.93
N SER A 82 7.54 9.70 4.19
CA SER A 82 7.88 8.34 4.67
C SER A 82 6.77 7.29 4.80
N LEU A 83 7.25 6.03 4.93
CA LEU A 83 6.52 4.79 5.20
C LEU A 83 5.62 4.80 6.45
N VAL A 84 5.73 5.80 7.35
CA VAL A 84 5.01 5.87 8.64
C VAL A 84 3.92 6.96 8.63
N TRP A 85 3.73 7.66 7.52
CA TRP A 85 2.91 8.87 7.51
C TRP A 85 1.39 8.61 7.60
N ASN A 86 0.79 9.05 8.70
CA ASN A 86 -0.66 9.09 8.94
C ASN A 86 -1.23 10.52 9.04
N GLY A 87 -0.38 11.54 9.25
CA GLY A 87 -0.81 12.94 9.16
C GLY A 87 -1.35 13.21 7.75
N GLY A 88 -2.26 14.16 7.51
CA GLY A 88 -2.76 14.49 6.15
C GLY A 88 -3.53 13.40 5.35
N CYS A 89 -3.47 12.12 5.72
CA CYS A 89 -4.27 11.04 5.11
C CYS A 89 -5.79 11.30 5.24
N SER A 90 -6.23 11.97 6.31
CA SER A 90 -7.61 12.45 6.42
C SER A 90 -7.94 13.45 5.32
N THR A 91 -7.06 14.42 5.08
CA THR A 91 -7.22 15.46 4.08
C THR A 91 -7.28 14.89 2.66
N VAL A 92 -6.40 13.93 2.32
CA VAL A 92 -6.47 13.21 1.03
C VAL A 92 -7.84 12.54 0.86
N VAL A 93 -8.29 11.79 1.86
CA VAL A 93 -9.58 11.09 1.82
C VAL A 93 -10.74 12.08 1.68
N ASP A 94 -10.69 13.22 2.38
CA ASP A 94 -11.73 14.25 2.32
C ASP A 94 -11.80 14.91 0.94
N TYR A 95 -10.66 15.21 0.32
CA TYR A 95 -10.65 15.75 -1.05
C TYR A 95 -11.09 14.73 -2.09
N VAL A 96 -10.68 13.46 -1.98
CA VAL A 96 -11.17 12.40 -2.89
C VAL A 96 -12.69 12.22 -2.73
N ASN A 97 -13.22 12.26 -1.50
CA ASN A 97 -14.67 12.20 -1.28
C ASN A 97 -15.39 13.41 -1.88
N GLN A 98 -14.79 14.59 -1.85
CA GLN A 98 -15.34 15.80 -2.46
C GLN A 98 -15.37 15.73 -3.99
N ALA A 99 -14.33 15.16 -4.62
CA ALA A 99 -14.29 14.90 -6.06
C ALA A 99 -15.36 13.89 -6.47
N SER A 100 -15.42 12.75 -5.77
CA SER A 100 -16.41 11.68 -5.99
C SER A 100 -17.86 12.17 -5.80
N ALA A 101 -18.11 13.01 -4.78
CA ALA A 101 -19.43 13.63 -4.57
C ALA A 101 -19.88 14.58 -5.70
N ARG A 102 -18.99 14.86 -6.66
CA ARG A 102 -19.21 15.70 -7.84
C ARG A 102 -18.97 14.91 -9.13
N ASP A 103 -19.16 13.59 -9.06
CA ASP A 103 -19.09 12.65 -10.18
C ASP A 103 -17.71 12.54 -10.85
N LEU A 104 -16.62 12.85 -10.12
CA LEU A 104 -15.25 12.58 -10.56
C LEU A 104 -14.66 11.39 -9.80
N ASP A 105 -14.88 10.19 -10.35
CA ASP A 105 -14.38 8.92 -9.84
C ASP A 105 -13.27 8.38 -10.76
N GLU A 106 -12.04 8.82 -10.50
CA GLU A 106 -10.85 8.37 -11.24
C GLU A 106 -10.10 7.26 -10.50
N PRO A 107 -9.58 6.22 -11.18
CA PRO A 107 -8.84 5.13 -10.53
C PRO A 107 -7.74 5.63 -9.59
N MET A 108 -6.94 6.62 -10.00
CA MET A 108 -5.86 7.16 -9.17
C MET A 108 -6.34 7.76 -7.86
N LEU A 109 -7.47 8.48 -7.87
CA LEU A 109 -8.04 9.09 -6.66
C LEU A 109 -8.44 8.00 -5.67
N LEU A 110 -9.06 6.93 -6.16
CA LEU A 110 -9.44 5.78 -5.36
C LEU A 110 -8.22 5.01 -4.83
N LEU A 111 -7.15 4.88 -5.61
CA LEU A 111 -5.89 4.28 -5.18
C LEU A 111 -5.25 5.07 -4.02
N TRP A 112 -5.18 6.41 -4.11
CA TRP A 112 -4.66 7.26 -3.03
C TRP A 112 -5.52 7.16 -1.77
N LYS A 113 -6.85 7.24 -1.93
CA LYS A 113 -7.80 7.04 -0.83
C LYS A 113 -7.61 5.68 -0.17
N GLY A 114 -7.45 4.62 -0.94
CA GLY A 114 -7.17 3.27 -0.45
C GLY A 114 -5.90 3.19 0.39
N GLN A 115 -4.80 3.78 -0.09
CA GLN A 115 -3.53 3.82 0.64
C GLN A 115 -3.67 4.57 1.98
N CYS A 116 -4.30 5.74 1.98
CA CYS A 116 -4.53 6.54 3.19
C CYS A 116 -5.43 5.83 4.20
N LEU A 117 -6.52 5.19 3.75
CA LEU A 117 -7.42 4.42 4.61
C LEU A 117 -6.70 3.21 5.22
N ARG A 118 -5.88 2.50 4.43
CA ARG A 118 -5.09 1.35 4.91
C ARG A 118 -4.13 1.76 6.02
N LYS A 119 -3.39 2.87 5.84
CA LYS A 119 -2.46 3.41 6.83
C LYS A 119 -3.14 3.82 8.14
N ARG A 120 -4.33 4.41 8.03
CA ARG A 120 -5.21 4.73 9.17
C ARG A 120 -5.82 3.50 9.87
N GLY A 121 -5.79 2.34 9.24
CA GLY A 121 -6.36 1.09 9.78
C GLY A 121 -7.79 0.83 9.37
N ASP A 122 -8.34 1.63 8.46
CA ASP A 122 -9.69 1.49 7.91
C ASP A 122 -9.72 0.44 6.78
N ALA A 123 -9.28 -0.79 7.09
CA ALA A 123 -9.00 -1.84 6.10
C ALA A 123 -10.18 -2.17 5.16
N LEU A 124 -11.43 -2.14 5.68
CA LEU A 124 -12.62 -2.43 4.88
C LEU A 124 -12.92 -1.31 3.88
N LEU A 125 -12.73 -0.05 4.28
CA LEU A 125 -12.91 1.09 3.38
C LEU A 125 -11.77 1.16 2.35
N ALA A 126 -10.54 0.83 2.78
CA ALA A 126 -9.40 0.71 1.87
C ALA A 126 -9.64 -0.37 0.81
N TYR A 127 -10.08 -1.56 1.23
CA TYR A 127 -10.43 -2.66 0.33
C TYR A 127 -11.46 -2.21 -0.73
N ARG A 128 -12.55 -1.57 -0.29
CA ARG A 128 -13.58 -1.05 -1.21
C ARG A 128 -13.01 -0.04 -2.22
N ALA A 129 -12.16 0.88 -1.78
CA ALA A 129 -11.54 1.86 -2.67
C ALA A 129 -10.62 1.19 -3.71
N PHE A 130 -9.79 0.23 -3.30
CA PHE A 130 -8.93 -0.51 -4.23
C PHE A 130 -9.72 -1.39 -5.19
N SER A 131 -10.77 -2.08 -4.71
CA SER A 131 -11.63 -2.90 -5.57
C SER A 131 -12.39 -2.07 -6.59
N GLU A 132 -12.87 -0.88 -6.20
CA GLU A 132 -13.51 0.04 -7.15
C GLU A 132 -12.52 0.57 -8.18
N ALA A 133 -11.30 0.96 -7.75
CA ALA A 133 -10.24 1.36 -8.67
C ALA A 133 -9.92 0.24 -9.68
N ALA A 134 -9.80 -1.01 -9.22
CA ALA A 134 -9.58 -2.18 -10.07
C ALA A 134 -10.74 -2.38 -11.06
N HIS A 135 -11.99 -2.17 -10.64
CA HIS A 135 -13.15 -2.28 -11.51
C HIS A 135 -13.13 -1.23 -12.63
N LEU A 136 -12.84 0.03 -12.30
CA LEU A 136 -12.72 1.11 -13.28
C LEU A 136 -11.58 0.87 -14.27
N ILE A 137 -10.43 0.39 -13.78
CA ILE A 137 -9.28 0.02 -14.61
C ILE A 137 -9.65 -1.06 -15.65
N LEU A 138 -10.42 -2.07 -15.23
CA LEU A 138 -10.85 -3.14 -16.14
C LEU A 138 -11.92 -2.70 -17.13
N ALA A 139 -12.74 -1.71 -16.76
CA ALA A 139 -13.82 -1.20 -17.59
C ALA A 139 -13.30 -0.34 -18.77
N ASP A 140 -12.21 0.41 -18.55
CA ASP A 140 -11.59 1.25 -19.57
C ASP A 140 -10.05 1.15 -19.54
N PRO A 141 -9.45 0.16 -20.22
CA PRO A 141 -8.02 -0.10 -20.15
C PRO A 141 -7.17 0.80 -21.05
N GLU A 142 -7.76 1.61 -21.95
CA GLU A 142 -6.99 2.34 -22.98
C GLU A 142 -6.09 3.44 -22.40
N ASP A 143 -6.42 3.97 -21.23
CA ASP A 143 -5.68 5.03 -20.54
C ASP A 143 -5.05 4.62 -19.20
N ILE A 144 -5.05 3.31 -18.87
CA ILE A 144 -4.52 2.80 -17.62
C ILE A 144 -3.03 2.52 -17.71
N THR A 145 -2.30 2.93 -16.67
CA THR A 145 -0.88 2.62 -16.54
C THR A 145 -0.64 1.33 -15.78
N LEU A 146 0.44 0.61 -16.12
CA LEU A 146 0.85 -0.57 -15.36
C LEU A 146 1.08 -0.25 -13.88
N GLU A 147 1.38 1.00 -13.53
CA GLU A 147 1.46 1.41 -12.13
C GLU A 147 0.12 1.36 -11.41
N GLN A 148 -0.93 1.92 -12.03
CA GLN A 148 -2.29 1.90 -11.49
C GLN A 148 -2.78 0.48 -11.29
N GLU A 149 -2.59 -0.37 -12.30
CA GLU A 149 -2.94 -1.79 -12.25
C GLU A 149 -2.19 -2.49 -11.10
N GLN A 150 -0.87 -2.28 -10.99
CA GLN A 150 -0.06 -2.82 -9.89
C GLN A 150 -0.56 -2.36 -8.52
N MET A 151 -0.85 -1.07 -8.35
CA MET A 151 -1.31 -0.49 -7.09
C MET A 151 -2.69 -1.01 -6.70
N ALA A 152 -3.60 -1.19 -7.67
CA ALA A 152 -4.92 -1.75 -7.44
C ALA A 152 -4.79 -3.18 -6.91
N HIS A 153 -4.08 -4.06 -7.62
CA HIS A 153 -3.87 -5.44 -7.21
C HIS A 153 -3.16 -5.54 -5.86
N HIS A 154 -2.11 -4.75 -5.63
CA HIS A 154 -1.39 -4.75 -4.34
C HIS A 154 -2.30 -4.29 -3.19
N GLY A 155 -3.10 -3.24 -3.43
CA GLY A 155 -4.04 -2.71 -2.45
C GLY A 155 -5.15 -3.69 -2.09
N VAL A 156 -5.76 -4.34 -3.09
CA VAL A 156 -6.75 -5.41 -2.87
C VAL A 156 -6.14 -6.55 -2.05
N GLY A 157 -4.98 -7.06 -2.48
CA GLY A 157 -4.31 -8.19 -1.82
C GLY A 157 -3.93 -7.90 -0.36
N THR A 158 -3.28 -6.76 -0.10
CA THR A 158 -2.86 -6.40 1.27
C THR A 158 -4.03 -6.11 2.21
N THR A 159 -5.11 -5.50 1.72
CA THR A 159 -6.29 -5.22 2.55
C THR A 159 -7.09 -6.49 2.84
N LEU A 160 -7.13 -7.47 1.93
CA LEU A 160 -7.71 -8.78 2.22
C LEU A 160 -6.93 -9.53 3.30
N VAL A 161 -5.59 -9.51 3.27
CA VAL A 161 -4.74 -10.05 4.34
C VAL A 161 -5.10 -9.41 5.69
N ALA A 162 -5.18 -8.08 5.75
CA ALA A 162 -5.54 -7.37 6.98
C ALA A 162 -6.95 -7.76 7.49
N LEU A 163 -7.95 -7.77 6.60
CA LEU A 163 -9.32 -8.14 6.95
C LEU A 163 -9.42 -9.59 7.45
N ALA A 164 -8.70 -10.51 6.81
CA ALA A 164 -8.64 -11.91 7.23
C ALA A 164 -7.97 -12.06 8.60
N ALA A 165 -6.81 -11.40 8.81
CA ALA A 165 -6.09 -11.42 10.08
C ALA A 165 -6.94 -10.91 11.26
N GLN A 166 -7.72 -9.85 11.02
CA GLN A 166 -8.59 -9.24 12.04
C GLN A 166 -9.98 -9.86 12.13
N ARG A 167 -10.31 -10.87 11.30
CA ARG A 167 -11.64 -11.49 11.19
C ARG A 167 -12.74 -10.47 10.89
N GLN A 168 -12.44 -9.54 9.98
CA GLN A 168 -13.31 -8.44 9.56
C GLN A 168 -13.71 -8.53 8.08
N LEU A 169 -13.60 -9.72 7.47
CA LEU A 169 -14.03 -9.93 6.09
C LEU A 169 -15.50 -9.51 5.89
N PRO A 170 -15.88 -9.00 4.69
CA PRO A 170 -17.26 -8.69 4.37
C PRO A 170 -18.20 -9.87 4.62
N GLU A 171 -19.45 -9.57 5.03
CA GLU A 171 -20.46 -10.59 5.31
C GLU A 171 -20.67 -11.52 4.10
N GLY A 172 -20.75 -12.83 4.36
CA GLY A 172 -20.92 -13.85 3.34
C GLY A 172 -19.64 -14.28 2.60
N ARG A 173 -18.51 -13.60 2.83
CA ARG A 173 -17.24 -13.99 2.23
C ARG A 173 -16.56 -15.10 3.01
N LEU A 174 -16.12 -16.14 2.31
CA LEU A 174 -15.37 -17.24 2.91
C LEU A 174 -13.92 -16.84 3.16
N TYR A 175 -13.36 -17.34 4.26
CA TYR A 175 -11.99 -17.02 4.69
C TYR A 175 -10.97 -17.53 3.68
N GLU A 176 -11.10 -18.79 3.27
CA GLU A 176 -10.18 -19.44 2.34
C GLU A 176 -10.22 -18.78 0.95
N GLU A 177 -11.40 -18.39 0.48
CA GLU A 177 -11.55 -17.67 -0.79
C GLU A 177 -10.87 -16.30 -0.75
N ALA A 178 -11.02 -15.56 0.37
CA ALA A 178 -10.37 -14.27 0.54
C ALA A 178 -8.84 -14.37 0.55
N LEU A 179 -8.28 -15.43 1.14
CA LEU A 179 -6.83 -15.68 1.13
C LEU A 179 -6.31 -16.10 -0.25
N GLN A 180 -7.05 -16.93 -0.98
CA GLN A 180 -6.72 -17.29 -2.35
C GLN A 180 -6.75 -16.08 -3.29
N GLU A 181 -7.74 -15.22 -3.14
CA GLU A 181 -7.82 -13.95 -3.86
C GLU A 181 -6.63 -13.06 -3.50
N ALA A 182 -6.36 -12.86 -2.19
CA ALA A 182 -5.21 -12.07 -1.75
C ALA A 182 -3.89 -12.55 -2.37
N LEU A 183 -3.69 -13.87 -2.45
CA LEU A 183 -2.51 -14.47 -3.06
C LEU A 183 -2.43 -14.20 -4.56
N SER A 184 -3.55 -14.33 -5.28
CA SER A 184 -3.65 -14.05 -6.71
C SER A 184 -3.34 -12.58 -7.02
N GLU A 185 -3.93 -11.68 -6.25
CA GLU A 185 -3.76 -10.24 -6.35
C GLU A 185 -2.30 -9.81 -6.10
N LEU A 186 -1.67 -10.29 -5.02
CA LEU A 186 -0.28 -9.98 -4.72
C LEU A 186 0.71 -10.53 -5.76
N ARG A 187 0.47 -11.74 -6.28
CA ARG A 187 1.28 -12.30 -7.38
C ARG A 187 1.14 -11.50 -8.66
N THR A 188 -0.07 -11.02 -8.95
CA THR A 188 -0.34 -10.19 -10.12
C THR A 188 0.37 -8.84 -9.99
N ALA A 189 0.27 -8.20 -8.83
CA ALA A 189 1.03 -6.98 -8.53
C ALA A 189 2.54 -7.18 -8.67
N ALA A 190 3.10 -8.29 -8.16
CA ALA A 190 4.52 -8.58 -8.29
C ALA A 190 4.96 -8.78 -9.75
N ARG A 191 4.15 -9.49 -10.55
CA ARG A 191 4.36 -9.67 -11.98
C ARG A 191 4.37 -8.32 -12.72
N ILE A 192 3.34 -7.50 -12.52
CA ILE A 192 3.24 -6.19 -13.17
C ILE A 192 4.41 -5.30 -12.77
N ARG A 193 4.83 -5.34 -11.49
CA ARG A 193 6.00 -4.60 -11.02
C ARG A 193 7.28 -5.01 -11.75
N ALA A 194 7.46 -6.30 -12.02
CA ALA A 194 8.58 -6.79 -12.84
C ALA A 194 8.46 -6.33 -14.30
N GLU A 195 7.25 -6.35 -14.88
CA GLU A 195 6.99 -5.88 -16.25
C GLU A 195 7.28 -4.38 -16.43
N ARG A 196 7.06 -3.58 -15.38
CA ARG A 196 7.47 -2.18 -15.31
C ARG A 196 8.99 -1.97 -15.24
N GLY A 197 9.78 -3.04 -15.16
CA GLY A 197 11.24 -2.99 -15.11
C GLY A 197 11.83 -2.86 -13.70
N ALA A 198 11.07 -3.14 -12.63
CA ALA A 198 11.62 -3.16 -11.29
C ALA A 198 12.69 -4.26 -11.12
N THR A 199 13.67 -3.99 -10.25
CA THR A 199 14.67 -4.99 -9.86
C THR A 199 14.06 -6.10 -9.00
N GLN A 200 14.80 -7.19 -8.79
CA GLN A 200 14.40 -8.26 -7.86
C GLN A 200 14.10 -7.74 -6.45
N VAL A 201 14.82 -6.70 -6.00
CA VAL A 201 14.53 -6.03 -4.72
C VAL A 201 13.13 -5.40 -4.75
N GLY A 202 12.77 -4.67 -5.81
CA GLY A 202 11.44 -4.07 -5.94
C GLY A 202 10.31 -5.11 -5.96
N VAL A 203 10.54 -6.23 -6.63
CA VAL A 203 9.59 -7.36 -6.64
C VAL A 203 9.46 -7.96 -5.23
N ALA A 204 10.58 -8.16 -4.51
CA ALA A 204 10.59 -8.70 -3.15
C ALA A 204 9.77 -7.85 -2.16
N TYR A 205 9.82 -6.52 -2.24
CA TYR A 205 8.96 -5.62 -1.46
C TYR A 205 7.45 -5.82 -1.71
N THR A 206 7.08 -6.36 -2.86
CA THR A 206 5.67 -6.66 -3.17
C THR A 206 5.32 -8.06 -2.64
N GLU A 207 6.20 -9.02 -2.87
CA GLU A 207 6.02 -10.42 -2.49
C GLU A 207 6.16 -10.70 -0.99
N GLU A 208 6.80 -9.83 -0.19
CA GLU A 208 6.91 -10.04 1.26
C GLU A 208 5.54 -10.21 1.94
N ASN A 209 4.51 -9.54 1.39
CA ASN A 209 3.14 -9.60 1.91
C ASN A 209 2.50 -11.00 1.77
N ILE A 210 2.99 -11.82 0.84
CA ILE A 210 2.52 -13.21 0.65
C ILE A 210 2.85 -14.07 1.88
N GLY A 211 3.93 -13.74 2.60
CA GLY A 211 4.30 -14.45 3.82
C GLY A 211 3.19 -14.45 4.88
N PHE A 212 2.44 -13.35 5.01
CA PHE A 212 1.32 -13.25 5.94
C PHE A 212 0.17 -14.20 5.58
N ILE A 213 -0.07 -14.45 4.29
CA ILE A 213 -1.09 -15.41 3.84
C ILE A 213 -0.75 -16.81 4.38
N HIS A 214 0.51 -17.23 4.27
CA HIS A 214 0.93 -18.53 4.81
C HIS A 214 0.82 -18.61 6.33
N ILE A 215 1.01 -17.49 7.05
CA ILE A 215 0.76 -17.44 8.51
C ILE A 215 -0.74 -17.61 8.82
N LEU A 216 -1.60 -17.00 8.02
CA LEU A 216 -3.05 -17.06 8.16
C LEU A 216 -3.61 -18.45 7.82
N ASP A 217 -3.03 -19.11 6.82
CA ASP A 217 -3.33 -20.52 6.46
C ASP A 217 -2.70 -21.55 7.41
N GLU A 218 -1.86 -21.11 8.36
CA GLU A 218 -1.07 -21.98 9.25
C GLU A 218 -0.14 -22.95 8.49
N ASP A 219 0.23 -22.62 7.24
CA ASP A 219 1.20 -23.37 6.43
C ASP A 219 2.63 -22.90 6.74
N TRP A 220 3.13 -23.35 7.89
CA TRP A 220 4.46 -22.95 8.37
C TRP A 220 5.61 -23.34 7.43
N PRO A 221 5.63 -24.54 6.81
CA PRO A 221 6.63 -24.87 5.82
C PRO A 221 6.64 -23.92 4.61
N ALA A 222 5.46 -23.58 4.06
CA ALA A 222 5.39 -22.63 2.95
C ALA A 222 5.81 -21.22 3.38
N ALA A 223 5.44 -20.78 4.58
CA ALA A 223 5.90 -19.50 5.14
C ALA A 223 7.43 -19.45 5.26
N LEU A 224 8.06 -20.51 5.78
CA LEU A 224 9.52 -20.58 5.93
C LEU A 224 10.27 -20.60 4.59
N ASP A 225 9.75 -21.34 3.62
CA ASP A 225 10.33 -21.43 2.27
C ASP A 225 10.18 -20.10 1.52
N HIS A 226 8.98 -19.49 1.57
CA HIS A 226 8.73 -18.18 0.98
C HIS A 226 9.60 -17.09 1.57
N THR A 227 9.57 -16.95 2.90
CA THR A 227 10.33 -15.89 3.57
C THR A 227 11.84 -16.06 3.39
N LYS A 228 12.33 -17.29 3.21
CA LYS A 228 13.76 -17.53 2.93
C LYS A 228 14.17 -16.93 1.59
N ARG A 229 13.36 -17.16 0.55
CA ARG A 229 13.65 -16.63 -0.79
C ARG A 229 13.72 -15.11 -0.80
N ILE A 230 12.82 -14.46 -0.05
CA ILE A 230 12.83 -12.99 0.09
C ILE A 230 14.08 -12.52 0.86
N ASP A 231 14.40 -13.19 1.97
CA ASP A 231 15.57 -12.86 2.81
C ASP A 231 16.91 -13.04 2.06
N ASP A 232 17.00 -14.05 1.18
CA ASP A 232 18.16 -14.27 0.30
C ASP A 232 18.37 -13.11 -0.71
N ILE A 233 17.36 -12.26 -0.94
CA ILE A 233 17.43 -11.04 -1.77
C ILE A 233 17.73 -9.82 -0.91
N LEU A 234 16.89 -9.57 0.09
CA LEU A 234 16.98 -8.43 1.00
C LEU A 234 16.24 -8.76 2.31
N PRO A 235 16.88 -8.61 3.49
CA PRO A 235 16.17 -8.69 4.77
C PRO A 235 15.20 -7.51 4.91
N LEU A 236 13.91 -7.82 4.99
CA LEU A 236 12.83 -6.86 5.23
C LEU A 236 12.18 -7.12 6.59
N ALA A 237 11.86 -6.08 7.35
CA ALA A 237 11.34 -6.21 8.71
C ALA A 237 10.06 -7.06 8.77
N TRP A 238 9.15 -6.88 7.80
CA TRP A 238 7.90 -7.62 7.75
C TRP A 238 8.13 -9.08 7.40
N ASN A 239 8.97 -9.35 6.39
CA ASN A 239 9.39 -10.71 6.03
C ASN A 239 10.07 -11.45 7.20
N LEU A 240 10.98 -10.79 7.92
CA LEU A 240 11.68 -11.37 9.07
C LEU A 240 10.72 -11.64 10.24
N THR A 241 9.72 -10.78 10.45
CA THR A 241 8.68 -10.99 11.45
C THR A 241 7.86 -12.25 11.13
N VAL A 242 7.41 -12.39 9.87
CA VAL A 242 6.71 -13.59 9.39
C VAL A 242 7.60 -14.82 9.56
N ARG A 243 8.88 -14.74 9.16
CA ARG A 243 9.85 -15.85 9.25
C ARG A 243 10.05 -16.32 10.68
N HIS A 244 10.17 -15.38 11.63
CA HIS A 244 10.28 -15.67 13.05
C HIS A 244 9.04 -16.40 13.57
N ILE A 245 7.83 -15.89 13.27
CA ILE A 245 6.58 -16.51 13.69
C ILE A 245 6.44 -17.91 13.08
N ALA A 246 6.72 -18.07 11.79
CA ALA A 246 6.65 -19.35 11.11
C ALA A 246 7.62 -20.37 11.74
N ALA A 247 8.85 -19.98 12.07
CA ALA A 247 9.82 -20.86 12.72
C ALA A 247 9.36 -21.28 14.13
N ARG A 248 8.81 -20.34 14.90
CA ARG A 248 8.26 -20.61 16.23
C ARG A 248 7.10 -21.61 16.18
N GLU A 249 6.09 -21.34 15.36
CA GLU A 249 4.89 -22.19 15.27
C GLU A 249 5.21 -23.54 14.64
N ASN A 250 6.07 -23.58 13.61
CA ASN A 250 6.56 -24.84 13.05
C ASN A 250 7.34 -25.65 14.08
N GLY A 251 8.18 -25.02 14.90
CA GLY A 251 8.91 -25.69 15.98
C GLY A 251 7.97 -26.33 17.02
N ILE A 252 6.85 -25.67 17.34
CA ILE A 252 5.81 -26.24 18.20
C ILE A 252 5.16 -27.46 17.53
N ALA A 253 4.76 -27.34 16.26
CA ALA A 253 4.15 -28.43 15.50
C ALA A 253 5.09 -29.65 15.36
N LEU A 254 6.37 -29.41 15.01
CA LEU A 254 7.41 -30.43 14.92
C LEU A 254 7.63 -31.15 16.25
N ARG A 255 7.64 -30.40 17.37
CA ARG A 255 7.79 -30.99 18.71
C ARG A 255 6.62 -31.92 19.05
N GLN A 256 5.39 -31.51 18.71
CA GLN A 256 4.19 -32.35 18.90
C GLN A 256 4.22 -33.60 18.01
N ALA A 257 4.79 -33.49 16.81
CA ALA A 257 4.97 -34.61 15.88
C ALA A 257 6.15 -35.54 16.23
N GLY A 258 6.91 -35.25 17.31
CA GLY A 258 8.06 -36.07 17.71
C GLY A 258 9.27 -35.94 16.77
N ALA A 259 9.45 -34.77 16.14
CA ALA A 259 10.57 -34.49 15.26
C ALA A 259 11.94 -34.62 15.98
N SER A 260 13.00 -34.72 15.18
CA SER A 260 14.37 -34.82 15.71
C SER A 260 14.77 -33.54 16.45
N ARG A 261 15.74 -33.69 17.35
CA ARG A 261 16.37 -32.55 18.04
C ARG A 261 16.96 -31.54 17.05
N GLU A 262 17.61 -32.02 15.99
CA GLU A 262 18.18 -31.18 14.93
C GLU A 262 17.11 -30.33 14.23
N ALA A 263 15.93 -30.88 13.96
CA ALA A 263 14.84 -30.12 13.35
C ALA A 263 14.34 -28.98 14.26
N LEU A 264 14.32 -29.21 15.58
CA LEU A 264 13.95 -28.18 16.56
C LEU A 264 15.05 -27.11 16.69
N GLU A 265 16.32 -27.53 16.75
CA GLU A 265 17.48 -26.62 16.80
C GLU A 265 17.56 -25.72 15.56
N ASN A 266 17.18 -26.24 14.38
CA ASN A 266 17.06 -25.44 13.16
C ASN A 266 15.98 -24.35 13.29
N MET A 267 14.83 -24.64 13.89
CA MET A 267 13.77 -23.65 14.10
C MET A 267 14.16 -22.59 15.14
N GLU A 268 14.90 -22.99 16.18
CA GLU A 268 15.46 -22.07 17.17
C GLU A 268 16.50 -21.13 16.54
N THR A 269 17.38 -21.68 15.70
CA THR A 269 18.38 -20.89 14.96
C THR A 269 17.73 -19.80 14.09
N ILE A 270 16.68 -20.16 13.33
CA ILE A 270 15.96 -19.19 12.49
C ILE A 270 15.31 -18.09 13.37
N GLN A 271 14.72 -18.44 14.52
CA GLN A 271 14.14 -17.47 15.44
C GLN A 271 15.18 -16.49 15.98
N ASP A 272 16.34 -16.99 16.41
CA ASP A 272 17.42 -16.18 16.97
C ASP A 272 18.05 -15.26 15.92
N GLU A 273 18.32 -15.77 14.72
CA GLU A 273 18.87 -14.97 13.61
C GLU A 273 17.91 -13.86 13.18
N THR A 274 16.63 -14.18 12.99
CA THR A 274 15.60 -13.19 12.60
C THR A 274 15.41 -12.12 13.67
N ALA A 275 15.34 -12.50 14.95
CA ALA A 275 15.22 -11.56 16.07
C ALA A 275 16.45 -10.65 16.19
N MET A 276 17.65 -11.21 16.00
CA MET A 276 18.90 -10.43 16.00
C MET A 276 18.89 -9.38 14.88
N VAL A 277 18.54 -9.75 13.64
CA VAL A 277 18.52 -8.80 12.52
C VAL A 277 17.46 -7.70 12.75
N LEU A 278 16.26 -8.07 13.21
CA LEU A 278 15.20 -7.11 13.55
C LEU A 278 15.63 -6.11 14.62
N SER A 279 16.40 -6.55 15.62
CA SER A 279 16.91 -5.67 16.69
C SER A 279 17.91 -4.60 16.23
N LEU A 280 18.44 -4.75 15.00
CA LEU A 280 19.38 -3.82 14.37
C LEU A 280 18.71 -2.90 13.34
N MET A 281 17.44 -3.13 13.02
CA MET A 281 16.68 -2.32 12.05
C MET A 281 16.12 -1.05 12.69
N GLU A 282 16.03 0.02 11.89
CA GLU A 282 15.43 1.27 12.32
C GLU A 282 13.92 1.10 12.56
N CYS A 283 13.38 1.77 13.58
CA CYS A 283 12.00 1.57 14.01
C CYS A 283 10.94 2.02 13.01
N ASN A 284 11.29 2.96 12.13
CA ASN A 284 10.47 3.38 10.99
C ASN A 284 10.32 2.28 9.92
N GLN A 285 11.24 1.30 9.85
CA GLN A 285 11.18 0.17 8.92
C GLN A 285 10.24 -0.93 9.40
N ILE A 286 9.99 -1.00 10.72
CA ILE A 286 9.15 -2.04 11.31
C ILE A 286 7.66 -1.72 11.11
N ASP A 287 7.26 -0.44 11.20
CA ASP A 287 5.85 0.01 11.16
C ASP A 287 4.92 -0.93 11.96
N LYS A 288 5.22 -1.04 13.26
CA LYS A 288 4.53 -1.95 14.19
C LYS A 288 3.00 -1.84 14.13
N PRO A 289 2.36 -0.65 14.08
CA PRO A 289 0.91 -0.54 13.96
C PRO A 289 0.36 -1.22 12.70
N GLU A 290 1.09 -1.16 11.58
CA GLU A 290 0.69 -1.85 10.37
C GLU A 290 0.87 -3.37 10.46
N LEU A 291 2.00 -3.83 10.99
CA LEU A 291 2.24 -5.26 11.24
C LEU A 291 1.17 -5.90 12.16
N GLN A 292 0.76 -5.19 13.21
CA GLN A 292 -0.31 -5.66 14.11
C GLN A 292 -1.63 -5.91 13.37
N ARG A 293 -1.92 -5.15 12.31
CA ARG A 293 -3.13 -5.31 11.50
C ARG A 293 -3.05 -6.49 10.53
N LEU A 294 -1.85 -6.86 10.10
CA LEU A 294 -1.61 -7.98 9.17
C LEU A 294 -1.48 -9.34 9.87
N LEU A 295 -1.39 -9.36 11.21
CA LEU A 295 -1.21 -10.58 11.99
C LEU A 295 -2.40 -10.85 12.93
N PRO A 296 -2.76 -12.13 13.17
CA PRO A 296 -3.69 -12.48 14.22
C PRO A 296 -3.25 -11.96 15.60
N SER A 297 -4.21 -11.52 16.43
CA SER A 297 -3.93 -10.94 17.76
C SER A 297 -3.12 -11.85 18.69
N ARG A 298 -3.15 -13.17 18.50
CA ARG A 298 -2.30 -14.12 19.26
C ARG A 298 -0.79 -13.87 19.12
N PHE A 299 -0.36 -13.16 18.07
CA PHE A 299 1.05 -12.84 17.81
C PHE A 299 1.46 -11.45 18.31
N GLU A 300 0.55 -10.70 18.94
CA GLU A 300 0.83 -9.36 19.47
C GLU A 300 2.06 -9.36 20.39
N SER A 301 2.13 -10.29 21.35
CA SER A 301 3.27 -10.38 22.29
C SER A 301 4.59 -10.75 21.61
N VAL A 302 4.55 -11.48 20.49
CA VAL A 302 5.75 -11.79 19.70
C VAL A 302 6.24 -10.52 19.04
N LEU A 303 5.34 -9.75 18.43
CA LEU A 303 5.68 -8.48 17.79
C LEU A 303 6.19 -7.44 18.81
N GLU A 304 5.60 -7.38 20.01
CA GLU A 304 6.13 -6.58 21.13
C GLU A 304 7.58 -6.94 21.45
N SER A 305 7.90 -8.25 21.51
CA SER A 305 9.26 -8.71 21.80
C SER A 305 10.23 -8.37 20.66
N LEU A 306 9.83 -8.55 19.40
CA LEU A 306 10.68 -8.31 18.23
C LEU A 306 10.95 -6.82 17.99
N SER A 307 10.09 -5.93 18.51
CA SER A 307 10.21 -4.48 18.37
C SER A 307 10.56 -3.76 19.67
N ALA A 308 11.01 -4.49 20.69
CA ALA A 308 11.26 -3.94 22.03
C ALA A 308 12.34 -2.84 22.04
N HIS A 309 13.31 -2.89 21.14
CA HIS A 309 14.33 -1.83 21.01
C HIS A 309 13.73 -0.48 20.61
N CYS A 310 12.61 -0.49 19.88
CA CYS A 310 11.94 0.74 19.44
C CYS A 310 11.26 1.52 20.56
N ALA A 311 10.79 0.83 21.60
CA ALA A 311 10.28 1.52 22.79
C ALA A 311 11.42 2.28 23.51
N LEU A 312 12.61 1.68 23.57
CA LEU A 312 13.79 2.28 24.21
C LEU A 312 14.36 3.47 23.42
N GLU A 313 14.24 3.46 22.09
CA GLU A 313 14.63 4.60 21.24
C GLU A 313 13.67 5.78 21.39
N ALA A 314 12.37 5.52 21.47
CA ALA A 314 11.35 6.55 21.70
C ALA A 314 11.50 7.26 23.06
N GLU A 315 11.96 6.56 24.09
CA GLU A 315 12.24 7.16 25.42
C GLU A 315 13.52 8.02 25.45
N ARG A 316 14.39 7.89 24.44
CA ARG A 316 15.67 8.63 24.34
C ARG A 316 15.61 9.84 23.41
N SER A 317 14.52 9.97 22.64
CA SER A 317 14.28 11.01 21.63
C SER A 317 13.44 12.14 22.21
#